data_AF-A0AAN4Z5H9-F1
#
_entry.id   AF-A0AAN4Z5H9-F1
#
_cell.length_a   1.000
_cell.length_b   1.000
_cell.length_c   1.000
_cell.angle_alpha   90.00
_cell.angle_beta   90.00
_cell.angle_gamma   90.00
#
_symmetry.space_group_name_H-M   'P 1'
#
loop_
_entity.id
_entity.type
_entity.pdbx_description
1 polymer ?
#
loop_
_entity_poly.entity_id
_entity_poly.type
_entity_poly.pdbx_seq_one_letter_code
_entity_poly.pdbx_strand_id
1 'polypeptide(L)'
;FRVLLKWPRREDLPISLSSAIKSSFVQRGVFRHLLDLTSSFTIVNEFTTLATKHQGLGNQQHQNMLRSMIEETQRVLLDCVYLLVASPDFSQTAIADLCPLLKKLQPGDRFGHTQMVAWIALVYTISPKALQIAPTESSTILATLLEDVRNETAWGDQSLCGSVQLAVAVGIRRLQLSPVDHAAAPAFDVNMDRLAERAMMNHAFEVVRKCIIQNDGFHSNETNIQVADALLKSFILLFPPKLMEMERYSEDELAMLDECAANG
;
A
#
# COMPACT_ATOMS: atom_id res chain seq x y z
N PHE A 1 -27.53 1.56 32.43
CA PHE A 1 -26.11 1.76 32.04
C PHE A 1 -25.81 1.25 30.62
N ARG A 2 -26.65 1.57 29.62
CA ARG A 2 -26.44 1.19 28.20
C ARG A 2 -26.95 2.28 27.24
N VAL A 3 -26.69 3.54 27.58
CA VAL A 3 -27.16 4.72 26.80
C VAL A 3 -26.03 5.74 26.53
N LEU A 4 -24.81 5.56 27.05
CA LEU A 4 -23.80 6.63 27.06
C LEU A 4 -22.70 6.58 25.98
N LEU A 5 -22.80 5.73 24.96
CA LEU A 5 -21.88 5.76 23.81
C LEU A 5 -22.61 5.48 22.48
N LYS A 6 -23.76 6.12 22.27
CA LYS A 6 -24.18 6.41 20.90
C LYS A 6 -23.38 7.63 20.46
N TRP A 7 -22.17 7.40 19.96
CA TRP A 7 -21.43 8.43 19.24
C TRP A 7 -22.36 8.91 18.11
N PRO A 8 -22.82 10.18 18.11
CA PRO A 8 -23.57 10.70 16.99
C PRO A 8 -22.68 10.58 15.76
N ARG A 9 -23.31 10.42 14.59
CA ARG A 9 -22.61 10.28 13.30
C ARG A 9 -21.45 11.29 13.18
N ARG A 10 -20.42 10.93 12.41
CA ARG A 10 -19.18 11.68 12.09
C ARG A 10 -19.32 13.21 11.86
N GLU A 11 -20.52 13.75 11.75
CA GLU A 11 -20.85 15.14 11.47
C GLU A 11 -20.85 16.07 12.71
N ASP A 12 -20.85 15.55 13.94
CA ASP A 12 -20.98 16.39 15.15
C ASP A 12 -19.71 16.50 16.01
N LEU A 13 -18.52 16.26 15.44
CA LEU A 13 -17.29 16.52 16.21
C LEU A 13 -17.04 18.03 16.26
N PRO A 14 -16.94 18.66 17.45
CA PRO A 14 -16.65 20.09 17.53
C PRO A 14 -15.38 20.42 16.75
N ILE A 15 -15.41 21.48 15.93
CA ILE A 15 -14.28 21.87 15.07
C ILE A 15 -12.99 22.04 15.87
N SER A 16 -13.10 22.55 17.11
CA SER A 16 -11.99 22.68 18.05
C SER A 16 -11.40 21.33 18.49
N LEU A 17 -12.24 20.30 18.71
CA LEU A 17 -11.78 18.96 19.04
C LEU A 17 -11.16 18.29 17.80
N SER A 18 -11.78 18.45 16.63
CA SER A 18 -11.25 17.95 15.36
C SER A 18 -9.88 18.56 15.04
N SER A 19 -9.73 19.88 15.21
CA SER A 19 -8.46 20.55 14.96
C SER A 19 -7.40 20.16 15.99
N ALA A 20 -7.76 19.99 17.27
CA ALA A 20 -6.86 19.53 18.31
C ALA A 20 -6.38 18.08 18.09
N ILE A 21 -7.28 17.18 17.66
CA ILE A 21 -6.93 15.80 17.32
C ILE A 21 -6.01 15.78 16.09
N LYS A 22 -6.36 16.53 15.04
CA LYS A 22 -5.50 16.65 13.85
C LYS A 22 -4.13 17.20 14.21
N SER A 23 -4.07 18.29 14.96
CA SER A 23 -2.80 18.90 15.34
C SER A 23 -1.97 18.01 16.25
N SER A 24 -2.57 17.11 17.03
CA SER A 24 -1.84 16.23 17.95
C SER A 24 -1.38 14.92 17.30
N PHE A 25 -2.20 14.33 16.42
CA PHE A 25 -1.98 12.97 15.91
C PHE A 25 -1.63 12.93 14.42
N VAL A 26 -2.09 13.89 13.62
CA VAL A 26 -1.80 13.96 12.18
C VAL A 26 -0.48 14.72 11.99
N GLN A 27 0.59 14.13 12.50
CA GLN A 27 1.93 14.68 12.46
C GLN A 27 2.92 13.67 11.89
N ARG A 28 3.90 14.19 11.13
CA ARG A 28 4.97 13.38 10.54
C ARG A 28 5.77 12.59 11.57
N GLY A 29 6.00 13.17 12.76
CA GLY A 29 6.73 12.50 13.84
C GLY A 29 6.00 11.26 14.37
N VAL A 30 4.69 11.39 14.62
CA VAL A 30 3.82 10.27 15.03
C VAL A 30 3.82 9.19 13.95
N PHE A 31 3.62 9.58 12.69
CA PHE A 31 3.62 8.65 11.57
C PHE A 31 4.92 7.85 11.44
N ARG A 32 6.08 8.51 11.50
CA ARG A 32 7.39 7.83 11.46
C ARG A 32 7.57 6.88 12.63
N HIS A 33 7.18 7.29 13.83
CA HIS A 33 7.25 6.42 14.99
C HIS A 33 6.38 5.16 14.82
N LEU A 34 5.16 5.31 14.28
CA LEU A 34 4.29 4.18 13.98
C LEU A 34 4.92 3.26 12.91
N LEU A 35 5.54 3.81 11.86
CA LEU A 35 6.27 3.03 10.86
C LEU A 35 7.46 2.27 11.48
N ASP A 36 8.24 2.90 12.35
CA ASP A 36 9.35 2.24 13.04
C ASP A 36 8.86 1.10 13.94
N LEU A 37 7.70 1.29 14.60
CA LEU A 37 7.05 0.24 15.39
C LEU A 37 6.63 -0.97 14.55
N THR A 38 6.28 -0.79 13.26
CA THR A 38 5.96 -1.95 12.39
C THR A 38 7.15 -2.88 12.19
N SER A 39 8.37 -2.35 12.30
CA SER A 39 9.61 -3.14 12.18
C SER A 39 10.07 -3.74 13.51
N SER A 40 9.85 -3.01 14.61
CA SER A 40 10.46 -3.30 15.92
C SER A 40 9.51 -4.01 16.88
N PHE A 41 8.22 -3.71 16.86
CA PHE A 41 7.22 -4.33 17.72
C PHE A 41 6.75 -5.65 17.09
N THR A 42 7.55 -6.71 17.26
CA THR A 42 7.26 -8.05 16.74
C THR A 42 7.18 -9.06 17.87
N ILE A 43 6.44 -10.16 17.66
CA ILE A 43 6.36 -11.24 18.66
C ILE A 43 7.75 -11.70 19.09
N VAL A 44 8.68 -11.83 18.13
CA VAL A 44 10.07 -12.25 18.39
C VAL A 44 10.78 -11.23 19.29
N ASN A 45 10.70 -9.94 18.96
CA ASN A 45 11.40 -8.90 19.72
C ASN A 45 10.79 -8.72 21.13
N GLU A 46 9.46 -8.74 21.24
CA GLU A 46 8.75 -8.60 22.51
C GLU A 46 9.00 -9.82 23.41
N PHE A 47 8.94 -11.04 22.87
CA PHE A 47 9.22 -12.24 23.65
C PHE A 47 10.69 -12.28 24.09
N THR A 48 11.62 -11.86 23.23
CA THR A 48 13.04 -11.75 23.59
C THR A 48 13.25 -10.72 24.71
N THR A 49 12.56 -9.58 24.63
CA THR A 49 12.62 -8.53 25.65
C THR A 49 12.05 -9.01 26.99
N LEU A 50 10.90 -9.70 26.97
CA LEU A 50 10.29 -10.29 28.15
C LEU A 50 11.14 -11.41 28.76
N ALA A 51 11.83 -12.21 27.93
CA ALA A 51 12.76 -13.24 28.38
C ALA A 51 13.97 -12.65 29.11
N THR A 52 14.60 -11.67 28.47
CA THR A 52 15.94 -11.21 28.86
C THR A 52 15.92 -10.11 29.91
N LYS A 53 14.95 -9.18 29.84
CA LYS A 53 14.91 -8.00 30.72
C LYS A 53 13.94 -8.14 31.89
N HIS A 54 12.84 -8.86 31.70
CA HIS A 54 11.71 -8.82 32.64
C HIS A 54 11.33 -10.17 33.24
N GLN A 55 11.94 -11.28 32.78
CA GLN A 55 11.58 -12.66 33.16
C GLN A 55 10.05 -12.91 33.10
N GLY A 56 9.38 -12.27 32.14
CA GLY A 56 7.92 -12.12 32.10
C GLY A 56 7.19 -13.12 31.20
N LEU A 57 7.87 -14.11 30.64
CA LEU A 57 7.26 -15.04 29.66
C LEU A 57 6.25 -16.01 30.28
N GLY A 58 6.29 -16.25 31.59
CA GLY A 58 5.31 -17.10 32.27
C GLY A 58 5.18 -18.51 31.67
N ASN A 59 4.02 -19.14 31.88
CA ASN A 59 3.69 -20.48 31.35
C ASN A 59 3.13 -20.41 29.91
N GLN A 60 2.95 -21.56 29.25
CA GLN A 60 2.47 -21.62 27.86
C GLN A 60 1.14 -20.90 27.62
N GLN A 61 0.21 -20.96 28.58
CA GLN A 61 -1.07 -20.25 28.47
C GLN A 61 -0.87 -18.73 28.46
N HIS A 62 0.00 -18.23 29.34
CA HIS A 62 0.37 -16.81 29.37
C HIS A 62 1.07 -16.38 28.09
N GLN A 63 2.00 -17.19 27.57
CA GLN A 63 2.67 -16.92 26.29
C GLN A 63 1.68 -16.83 25.13
N ASN A 64 0.67 -17.71 25.08
CA ASN A 64 -0.36 -17.65 24.04
C ASN A 64 -1.19 -16.36 24.17
N MET A 65 -1.55 -15.96 25.40
CA MET A 65 -2.27 -14.71 25.64
C MET A 65 -1.45 -13.46 25.25
N LEU A 66 -0.16 -13.43 25.60
CA LEU A 66 0.76 -12.36 25.20
C LEU A 66 0.91 -12.28 23.68
N ARG A 67 1.05 -13.42 23.00
CA ARG A 67 1.10 -13.49 21.54
C ARG A 67 -0.13 -12.85 20.92
N SER A 68 -1.33 -13.25 21.34
CA SER A 68 -2.58 -12.68 20.81
C SER A 68 -2.70 -11.17 21.07
N MET A 69 -2.24 -10.70 22.24
CA MET A 69 -2.24 -9.26 22.55
C MET A 69 -1.26 -8.47 21.66
N ILE A 70 -0.08 -9.03 21.39
CA ILE A 70 0.91 -8.42 20.49
C ILE A 70 0.36 -8.36 19.08
N GLU A 71 -0.21 -9.47 18.58
CA GLU A 71 -0.82 -9.53 17.25
C GLU A 71 -1.98 -8.53 17.10
N GLU A 72 -2.83 -8.38 18.13
CA GLU A 72 -3.87 -7.36 18.17
C GLU A 72 -3.29 -5.94 18.12
N THR A 73 -2.25 -5.69 18.91
CA THR A 73 -1.59 -4.38 18.96
C THR A 73 -0.93 -4.04 17.63
N GLN A 74 -0.30 -5.03 16.97
CA GLN A 74 0.23 -4.88 15.61
C GLN A 74 -0.88 -4.54 14.61
N ARG A 75 -2.06 -5.18 14.71
CA ARG A 75 -3.19 -4.87 13.83
C ARG A 75 -3.68 -3.43 14.04
N VAL A 76 -3.86 -3.01 15.29
CA VAL A 76 -4.27 -1.63 15.62
C VAL A 76 -3.22 -0.62 15.17
N LEU A 77 -1.93 -0.94 15.30
CA LEU A 77 -0.83 -0.13 14.78
C LEU A 77 -0.97 0.10 13.27
N LEU A 78 -1.26 -0.95 12.50
CA LEU A 78 -1.49 -0.84 11.05
C LEU A 78 -2.73 0.02 10.75
N ASP A 79 -3.82 -0.15 11.50
CA ASP A 79 -5.01 0.70 11.35
C ASP A 79 -4.67 2.18 11.57
N CYS A 80 -3.86 2.50 12.58
CA CYS A 80 -3.40 3.87 12.80
C CYS A 80 -2.58 4.41 11.62
N VAL A 81 -1.65 3.61 11.08
CA VAL A 81 -0.86 3.98 9.89
C VAL A 81 -1.78 4.26 8.71
N TYR A 82 -2.71 3.38 8.40
CA TYR A 82 -3.62 3.55 7.26
C TYR A 82 -4.62 4.70 7.45
N LEU A 83 -5.11 4.93 8.67
CA LEU A 83 -5.97 6.06 8.98
C LEU A 83 -5.26 7.41 8.79
N LEU A 84 -4.00 7.51 9.20
CA LEU A 84 -3.19 8.72 8.96
C LEU A 84 -2.97 8.95 7.46
N VAL A 85 -2.64 7.89 6.73
CA VAL A 85 -2.35 7.97 5.29
C VAL A 85 -3.61 8.26 4.47
N ALA A 86 -4.79 7.84 4.92
CA ALA A 86 -6.07 8.22 4.33
C ALA A 86 -6.48 9.68 4.60
N SER A 87 -5.80 10.39 5.49
CA SER A 87 -6.11 11.79 5.76
C SER A 87 -5.57 12.67 4.62
N PRO A 88 -6.44 13.38 3.86
CA PRO A 88 -6.02 14.15 2.70
C PRO A 88 -4.92 15.18 3.01
N ASP A 89 -5.00 15.80 4.19
CA ASP A 89 -4.06 16.81 4.67
C ASP A 89 -2.64 16.23 4.94
N PHE A 90 -2.51 14.91 5.04
CA PHE A 90 -1.28 14.23 5.43
C PHE A 90 -0.70 13.30 4.37
N SER A 91 -1.53 12.77 3.47
CA SER A 91 -1.12 11.79 2.46
C SER A 91 0.13 12.22 1.68
N GLN A 92 0.23 13.50 1.29
CA GLN A 92 1.40 14.03 0.60
C GLN A 92 2.68 13.98 1.45
N THR A 93 2.55 14.28 2.75
CA THR A 93 3.69 14.19 3.69
C THR A 93 4.10 12.73 3.90
N ALA A 94 3.14 11.80 3.96
CA ALA A 94 3.40 10.38 4.13
C ALA A 94 4.25 9.82 2.98
N ILE A 95 3.98 10.21 1.72
CA ILE A 95 4.72 9.75 0.53
C ILE A 95 6.22 10.01 0.67
N ALA A 96 6.61 11.16 1.22
CA ALA A 96 8.02 11.53 1.42
C ALA A 96 8.75 10.60 2.40
N ASP A 97 8.04 9.87 3.25
CA ASP A 97 8.60 8.85 4.16
C ASP A 97 8.41 7.42 3.63
N LEU A 98 7.35 7.16 2.86
CA LEU A 98 7.04 5.85 2.27
C LEU A 98 7.92 5.51 1.07
N CYS A 99 8.06 6.42 0.09
CA CYS A 99 8.84 6.18 -1.13
C CYS A 99 10.30 5.78 -0.84
N PRO A 100 11.03 6.42 0.09
CA PRO A 100 12.40 6.01 0.40
C PRO A 100 12.53 4.60 0.98
N LEU A 101 11.51 4.07 1.68
CA LEU A 101 11.54 2.70 2.21
C LEU A 101 11.50 1.66 1.08
N LEU A 102 10.80 1.97 0.00
CA LEU A 102 10.68 1.12 -1.18
C LEU A 102 11.89 1.28 -2.11
N LYS A 103 12.27 2.53 -2.43
CA LYS A 103 13.37 2.84 -3.36
C LYS A 103 14.73 2.30 -2.93
N LYS A 104 14.96 2.11 -1.63
CA LYS A 104 16.23 1.59 -1.07
C LYS A 104 16.45 0.10 -1.32
N LEU A 105 15.40 -0.67 -1.57
CA LEU A 105 15.51 -2.11 -1.81
C LEU A 105 16.25 -2.38 -3.12
N GLN A 106 17.21 -3.29 -3.08
CA GLN A 106 17.91 -3.83 -4.25
C GLN A 106 17.28 -5.16 -4.69
N PRO A 107 17.52 -5.60 -5.94
CA PRO A 107 17.02 -6.89 -6.41
C PRO A 107 17.59 -8.02 -5.55
N GLY A 108 16.71 -8.85 -5.00
CA GLY A 108 17.08 -9.97 -4.11
C GLY A 108 17.13 -9.62 -2.62
N ASP A 109 16.95 -8.34 -2.25
CA ASP A 109 16.79 -7.97 -0.84
C ASP A 109 15.53 -8.62 -0.25
N ARG A 110 15.58 -8.91 1.06
CA ARG A 110 14.43 -9.45 1.76
C ARG A 110 13.32 -8.39 1.85
N PHE A 111 12.20 -8.67 1.20
CA PHE A 111 10.99 -7.85 1.33
C PHE A 111 10.30 -8.12 2.68
N GLY A 112 10.43 -7.16 3.61
CA GLY A 112 9.93 -7.29 4.98
C GLY A 112 8.51 -6.76 5.18
N HIS A 113 8.01 -6.92 6.40
CA HIS A 113 6.68 -6.44 6.80
C HIS A 113 6.56 -4.91 6.63
N THR A 114 7.57 -4.15 7.05
CA THR A 114 7.56 -2.68 6.92
C THR A 114 7.48 -2.22 5.47
N GLN A 115 8.16 -2.90 4.53
CA GLN A 115 8.06 -2.57 3.10
C GLN A 115 6.69 -2.93 2.54
N MET A 116 6.09 -4.05 2.97
CA MET A 116 4.69 -4.37 2.63
C MET A 116 3.74 -3.28 3.11
N VAL A 117 3.85 -2.87 4.37
CA VAL A 117 3.02 -1.80 4.95
C VAL A 117 3.22 -0.50 4.18
N ALA A 118 4.46 -0.17 3.83
CA ALA A 118 4.75 1.04 3.08
C ALA A 118 4.13 1.01 1.67
N TRP A 119 4.20 -0.13 0.99
CA TRP A 119 3.56 -0.32 -0.31
C TRP A 119 2.04 -0.22 -0.22
N ILE A 120 1.42 -0.91 0.74
CA ILE A 120 -0.05 -0.84 0.95
C ILE A 120 -0.48 0.60 1.26
N ALA A 121 0.23 1.29 2.15
CA ALA A 121 -0.05 2.68 2.49
C ALA A 121 0.05 3.58 1.25
N LEU A 122 1.10 3.42 0.44
CA LEU A 122 1.29 4.18 -0.79
C LEU A 122 0.14 3.98 -1.76
N VAL A 123 -0.22 2.73 -2.07
CA VAL A 123 -1.35 2.42 -2.96
C VAL A 123 -2.68 2.90 -2.38
N TYR A 124 -2.83 2.89 -1.05
CA TYR A 124 -4.04 3.38 -0.39
C TYR A 124 -4.26 4.89 -0.60
N THR A 125 -3.19 5.70 -0.68
CA THR A 125 -3.30 7.15 -0.98
C THR A 125 -3.94 7.45 -2.33
N ILE A 126 -3.87 6.51 -3.26
CA ILE A 126 -4.40 6.63 -4.62
C ILE A 126 -5.52 5.62 -4.91
N SER A 127 -6.08 5.05 -3.83
CA SER A 127 -7.20 4.13 -3.92
C SER A 127 -8.46 4.82 -4.44
N PRO A 128 -9.44 4.06 -4.98
CA PRO A 128 -10.72 4.62 -5.42
C PRO A 128 -11.42 5.46 -4.34
N LYS A 129 -11.29 5.04 -3.09
CA LYS A 129 -11.86 5.74 -1.93
C LYS A 129 -11.16 7.06 -1.66
N ALA A 130 -9.83 7.11 -1.76
CA ALA A 130 -9.07 8.35 -1.60
C ALA A 130 -9.42 9.37 -2.68
N LEU A 131 -9.49 8.91 -3.95
CA LEU A 131 -9.85 9.75 -5.09
C LEU A 131 -11.25 10.36 -4.94
N GLN A 132 -12.22 9.62 -4.38
CA GLN A 132 -13.58 10.13 -4.14
C GLN A 132 -13.68 11.14 -3.00
N ILE A 133 -12.84 11.01 -1.96
CA ILE A 133 -12.90 11.87 -0.77
C ILE A 133 -12.23 13.21 -1.04
N ALA A 134 -11.10 13.20 -1.75
CA ALA A 134 -10.22 14.36 -1.92
C ALA A 134 -9.55 14.32 -3.32
N PRO A 135 -10.29 14.64 -4.39
CA PRO A 135 -9.82 14.46 -5.76
C PRO A 135 -8.64 15.38 -6.12
N THR A 136 -8.61 16.61 -5.60
CA THR A 136 -7.54 17.60 -5.86
C THR A 136 -6.21 17.17 -5.23
N GLU A 137 -6.26 16.75 -3.97
CA GLU A 137 -5.11 16.26 -3.21
C GLU A 137 -4.60 14.96 -3.83
N SER A 138 -5.50 14.04 -4.17
CA SER A 138 -5.16 12.77 -4.82
C SER A 138 -4.55 12.98 -6.20
N SER A 139 -5.01 13.98 -6.97
CA SER A 139 -4.40 14.36 -8.25
C SER A 139 -2.96 14.86 -8.06
N THR A 140 -2.73 15.71 -7.06
CA THR A 140 -1.38 16.22 -6.73
C THR A 140 -0.44 15.08 -6.31
N ILE A 141 -0.95 14.13 -5.54
CA ILE A 141 -0.25 12.90 -5.15
C ILE A 141 0.10 12.05 -6.37
N LEU A 142 -0.87 11.81 -7.25
CA LEU A 142 -0.67 11.04 -8.48
C LEU A 142 0.38 11.70 -9.39
N ALA A 143 0.35 13.02 -9.53
CA ALA A 143 1.36 13.76 -10.29
C ALA A 143 2.76 13.60 -9.68
N THR A 144 2.86 13.70 -8.34
CA THR A 144 4.13 13.50 -7.62
C THR A 144 4.66 12.07 -7.84
N LEU A 145 3.80 11.06 -7.68
CA LEU A 145 4.17 9.66 -7.86
C LEU A 145 4.51 9.33 -9.31
N LEU A 146 3.81 9.93 -10.28
CA LEU A 146 4.08 9.75 -11.70
C LEU A 146 5.49 10.19 -12.07
N GLU A 147 5.91 11.37 -11.61
CA GLU A 147 7.28 11.85 -11.82
C GLU A 147 8.31 10.94 -11.11
N ASP A 148 7.96 10.46 -9.91
CA ASP A 148 8.81 9.56 -9.11
C ASP A 148 9.01 8.17 -9.75
N VAL A 149 7.98 7.61 -10.39
CA VAL A 149 8.07 6.29 -11.06
C VAL A 149 8.57 6.38 -12.50
N ARG A 150 8.55 7.57 -13.11
CA ARG A 150 9.21 7.84 -14.39
C ARG A 150 10.72 7.88 -14.26
N ASN A 151 11.22 8.37 -13.12
CA ASN A 151 12.64 8.26 -12.81
C ASN A 151 12.98 6.85 -12.30
N GLU A 152 12.92 5.87 -13.20
CA GLU A 152 13.19 4.46 -12.88
C GLU A 152 14.57 4.24 -12.25
N THR A 153 15.58 5.05 -12.62
CA THR A 153 16.93 4.95 -12.06
C THR A 153 17.02 5.29 -10.57
N ALA A 154 16.00 5.94 -10.00
CA ALA A 154 15.92 6.23 -8.58
C ALA A 154 15.48 5.02 -7.73
N TRP A 155 15.08 3.91 -8.36
CA TRP A 155 14.60 2.70 -7.71
C TRP A 155 15.69 1.62 -7.75
N GLY A 156 16.07 1.09 -6.58
CA GLY A 156 17.02 -0.02 -6.51
C GLY A 156 16.47 -1.30 -7.17
N ASP A 157 15.19 -1.61 -6.95
CA ASP A 157 14.50 -2.73 -7.60
C ASP A 157 13.45 -2.22 -8.59
N GLN A 158 13.67 -2.53 -9.88
CA GLN A 158 12.76 -2.17 -10.96
C GLN A 158 11.41 -2.89 -10.85
N SER A 159 11.39 -4.10 -10.28
CA SER A 159 10.15 -4.86 -10.09
C SER A 159 9.21 -4.13 -9.13
N LEU A 160 9.80 -3.58 -8.06
CA LEU A 160 9.07 -2.79 -7.08
C LEU A 160 8.60 -1.46 -7.68
N CYS A 161 9.43 -0.81 -8.51
CA CYS A 161 9.00 0.36 -9.28
C CYS A 161 7.80 0.02 -10.17
N GLY A 162 7.85 -1.10 -10.90
CA GLY A 162 6.76 -1.61 -11.73
C GLY A 162 5.45 -1.75 -10.95
N SER A 163 5.50 -2.29 -9.73
CA SER A 163 4.30 -2.42 -8.88
C SER A 163 3.66 -1.08 -8.51
N VAL A 164 4.45 -0.01 -8.34
CA VAL A 164 3.96 1.34 -8.07
C VAL A 164 3.51 2.03 -9.36
N GLN A 165 4.22 1.83 -10.48
CA GLN A 165 3.78 2.26 -11.82
C GLN A 165 2.37 1.74 -12.15
N LEU A 166 2.10 0.47 -11.83
CA LEU A 166 0.78 -0.14 -11.98
C LEU A 166 -0.29 0.63 -11.20
N ALA A 167 -0.02 0.90 -9.92
CA ALA A 167 -0.95 1.62 -9.05
C ALA A 167 -1.20 3.05 -9.53
N VAL A 168 -0.17 3.76 -9.98
CA VAL A 168 -0.28 5.10 -10.57
C VAL A 168 -1.08 5.09 -11.87
N ALA A 169 -0.82 4.14 -12.78
CA ALA A 169 -1.56 4.00 -14.04
C ALA A 169 -3.05 3.78 -13.79
N VAL A 170 -3.39 2.90 -12.85
CA VAL A 170 -4.77 2.64 -12.40
C VAL A 170 -5.41 3.89 -11.78
N GLY A 171 -4.69 4.59 -10.90
CA GLY A 171 -5.18 5.79 -10.23
C GLY A 171 -5.49 6.93 -11.21
N ILE A 172 -4.56 7.24 -12.11
CA ILE A 172 -4.73 8.29 -13.13
C ILE A 172 -5.85 7.92 -14.11
N ARG A 173 -5.86 6.68 -14.63
CA ARG A 173 -6.89 6.24 -15.57
C ARG A 173 -8.29 6.34 -14.95
N ARG A 174 -8.42 5.99 -13.67
CA ARG A 174 -9.68 6.15 -12.93
C ARG A 174 -10.10 7.61 -12.79
N LEU A 175 -9.16 8.50 -12.47
CA LEU A 175 -9.41 9.93 -12.38
C LEU A 175 -9.86 10.51 -13.74
N GLN A 176 -9.21 10.12 -14.84
CA GLN A 176 -9.55 10.55 -16.19
C GLN A 176 -10.96 10.12 -16.63
N LEU A 177 -11.39 8.92 -16.22
CA LEU A 177 -12.71 8.38 -16.52
C LEU A 177 -13.79 8.84 -15.54
N SER A 178 -13.45 9.51 -14.44
CA SER A 178 -14.42 10.03 -13.49
C SER A 178 -15.17 11.22 -14.10
N PRO A 179 -16.51 11.18 -14.22
CA PRO A 179 -17.29 12.29 -14.76
C PRO A 179 -17.31 13.51 -13.83
N VAL A 180 -17.04 13.32 -12.53
CA VAL A 180 -17.03 14.39 -11.52
C VAL A 180 -15.65 15.04 -11.41
N ASP A 181 -14.59 14.26 -11.60
CA ASP A 181 -13.20 14.71 -11.42
C ASP A 181 -12.49 15.04 -12.75
N HIS A 182 -13.26 15.13 -13.84
CA HIS A 182 -12.75 15.39 -15.18
C HIS A 182 -11.97 16.70 -15.29
N ALA A 183 -12.19 17.66 -14.37
CA ALA A 183 -11.41 18.89 -14.28
C ALA A 183 -9.94 18.67 -13.90
N ALA A 184 -9.60 17.57 -13.21
CA ALA A 184 -8.24 17.19 -12.84
C ALA A 184 -7.55 16.29 -13.89
N ALA A 185 -8.31 15.69 -14.80
CA ALA A 185 -7.83 14.82 -15.87
C ALA A 185 -6.81 15.46 -16.85
N PRO A 186 -6.94 16.73 -17.30
CA PRO A 186 -6.02 17.31 -18.27
C PRO A 186 -4.61 17.56 -17.71
N ALA A 187 -4.38 17.40 -16.40
CA ALA A 187 -3.05 17.47 -15.81
C ALA A 187 -2.14 16.29 -16.22
N PHE A 188 -2.70 15.23 -16.79
CA PHE A 188 -1.99 14.00 -17.13
C PHE A 188 -1.97 13.76 -18.65
N ASP A 189 -1.06 14.43 -19.36
CA ASP A 189 -0.80 14.21 -20.80
C ASP A 189 0.11 12.99 -21.05
N VAL A 190 -0.22 11.87 -20.40
CA VAL A 190 0.60 10.66 -20.42
C VAL A 190 -0.24 9.49 -20.84
N ASN A 191 0.26 8.71 -21.80
CA ASN A 191 -0.39 7.50 -22.24
C ASN A 191 -0.34 6.44 -21.12
N MET A 192 -1.45 6.27 -20.42
CA MET A 192 -1.58 5.30 -19.32
C MET A 192 -1.43 3.86 -19.76
N ASP A 193 -1.77 3.53 -21.02
CA ASP A 193 -1.58 2.18 -21.56
C ASP A 193 -0.08 1.85 -21.67
N ARG A 194 0.75 2.83 -22.02
CA ARG A 194 2.22 2.66 -22.00
C ARG A 194 2.78 2.52 -20.59
N LEU A 195 2.27 3.26 -19.62
CA LEU A 195 2.72 3.14 -18.22
C LEU A 195 2.32 1.79 -17.63
N ALA A 196 1.11 1.30 -17.91
CA ALA A 196 0.65 -0.02 -17.52
C ALA A 196 1.48 -1.13 -18.18
N GLU A 197 1.79 -1.01 -19.47
CA GLU A 197 2.68 -1.94 -20.17
C GLU A 197 4.10 -1.95 -19.57
N ARG A 198 4.65 -0.77 -19.25
CA ARG A 198 5.95 -0.67 -18.57
C ARG A 198 5.93 -1.35 -17.20
N ALA A 199 4.86 -1.15 -16.43
CA ALA A 199 4.68 -1.82 -15.14
C ALA A 199 4.65 -3.35 -15.27
N MET A 200 3.98 -3.86 -16.30
CA MET A 200 3.93 -5.30 -16.60
C MET A 200 5.31 -5.86 -16.97
N MET A 201 6.05 -5.16 -17.84
CA MET A 201 7.42 -5.53 -18.22
C MET A 201 8.37 -5.49 -17.01
N ASN A 202 8.12 -4.58 -16.07
CA ASN A 202 8.79 -4.51 -14.78
C ASN A 202 8.13 -5.44 -13.74
N HIS A 203 7.58 -6.59 -14.14
CA HIS A 203 7.10 -7.66 -13.24
C HIS A 203 6.18 -7.21 -12.08
N ALA A 204 5.36 -6.18 -12.27
CA ALA A 204 4.49 -5.63 -11.22
C ALA A 204 3.63 -6.69 -10.51
N PHE A 205 3.02 -7.61 -11.27
CA PHE A 205 2.17 -8.67 -10.73
C PHE A 205 2.94 -9.69 -9.90
N GLU A 206 4.20 -9.92 -10.23
CA GLU A 206 5.06 -10.81 -9.46
C GLU A 206 5.37 -10.23 -8.09
N VAL A 207 5.64 -8.92 -8.00
CA VAL A 207 5.80 -8.22 -6.72
C VAL A 207 4.50 -8.26 -5.91
N VAL A 208 3.35 -7.98 -6.53
CA VAL A 208 2.05 -8.06 -5.84
C VAL A 208 1.82 -9.47 -5.29
N ARG A 209 2.14 -10.51 -6.05
CA ARG A 209 1.98 -11.91 -5.63
C ARG A 209 2.98 -12.31 -4.55
N LYS A 210 4.28 -12.18 -4.82
CA LYS A 210 5.37 -12.74 -3.99
C LYS A 210 5.79 -11.84 -2.83
N CYS A 211 5.76 -10.53 -3.01
CA CYS A 211 6.20 -9.58 -1.99
C CYS A 211 5.05 -9.09 -1.11
N ILE A 212 3.87 -8.85 -1.70
CA ILE A 212 2.72 -8.29 -0.97
C ILE A 212 1.82 -9.40 -0.42
N ILE A 213 1.19 -10.21 -1.29
CA ILE A 213 0.17 -11.19 -0.88
C ILE A 213 0.79 -12.34 -0.06
N GLN A 214 1.97 -12.81 -0.43
CA GLN A 214 2.67 -13.89 0.28
C GLN A 214 3.41 -13.43 1.55
N ASN A 215 3.36 -12.14 1.89
CA ASN A 215 3.96 -11.65 3.14
C ASN A 215 3.19 -12.20 4.35
N ASP A 216 3.90 -12.69 5.37
CA ASP A 216 3.28 -13.25 6.58
C ASP A 216 2.31 -12.27 7.27
N GLY A 217 2.59 -10.97 7.18
CA GLY A 217 1.75 -9.93 7.78
C GLY A 217 0.61 -9.44 6.88
N PHE A 218 0.43 -9.96 5.67
CA PHE A 218 -0.60 -9.50 4.74
C PHE A 218 -2.01 -9.75 5.29
N HIS A 219 -2.27 -10.97 5.76
CA HIS A 219 -3.58 -11.40 6.27
C HIS A 219 -3.90 -10.89 7.68
N SER A 220 -2.99 -10.15 8.33
CA SER A 220 -3.20 -9.65 9.69
C SER A 220 -4.17 -8.46 9.77
N ASN A 221 -4.37 -7.74 8.65
CA ASN A 221 -5.20 -6.55 8.56
C ASN A 221 -6.05 -6.55 7.28
N GLU A 222 -7.35 -6.23 7.42
CA GLU A 222 -8.31 -6.23 6.31
C GLU A 222 -7.97 -5.19 5.24
N THR A 223 -7.40 -4.04 5.63
CA THR A 223 -7.02 -2.96 4.72
C THR A 223 -6.01 -3.44 3.69
N ASN A 224 -5.08 -4.33 4.06
CA ASN A 224 -4.10 -4.91 3.14
C ASN A 224 -4.81 -5.63 1.99
N ILE A 225 -5.78 -6.47 2.34
CA ILE A 225 -6.56 -7.27 1.41
C ILE A 225 -7.40 -6.34 0.52
N GLN A 226 -8.10 -5.38 1.12
CA GLN A 226 -8.95 -4.44 0.39
C GLN A 226 -8.14 -3.60 -0.62
N VAL A 227 -6.95 -3.13 -0.25
CA VAL A 227 -6.10 -2.31 -1.13
C VAL A 227 -5.57 -3.13 -2.31
N ALA A 228 -5.03 -4.33 -2.04
CA ALA A 228 -4.52 -5.20 -3.10
C ALA A 228 -5.64 -5.67 -4.05
N ASP A 229 -6.78 -6.10 -3.49
CA ASP A 229 -7.97 -6.51 -4.25
C ASP A 229 -8.52 -5.36 -5.11
N ALA A 230 -8.64 -4.16 -4.53
CA ALA A 230 -9.11 -2.99 -5.26
C ALA A 230 -8.17 -2.61 -6.41
N LEU A 231 -6.85 -2.71 -6.23
CA LEU A 231 -5.88 -2.47 -7.29
C LEU A 231 -6.06 -3.47 -8.43
N LEU A 232 -6.08 -4.78 -8.12
CA LEU A 232 -6.20 -5.84 -9.13
C LEU A 232 -7.53 -5.76 -9.90
N LYS A 233 -8.65 -5.59 -9.20
CA LYS A 233 -9.97 -5.40 -9.84
C LYS A 233 -10.00 -4.14 -10.69
N SER A 234 -9.37 -3.06 -10.23
CA SER A 234 -9.29 -1.82 -11.01
C SER A 234 -8.46 -2.00 -12.27
N PHE A 235 -7.34 -2.72 -12.21
CA PHE A 235 -6.55 -3.03 -13.40
C PHE A 235 -7.38 -3.80 -14.44
N ILE A 236 -8.07 -4.87 -14.01
CA ILE A 236 -8.92 -5.68 -14.88
C ILE A 236 -10.00 -4.83 -15.56
N LEU A 237 -10.62 -3.93 -14.81
CA LEU A 237 -11.68 -3.06 -15.32
C LEU A 237 -11.17 -1.98 -16.28
N LEU A 238 -9.99 -1.40 -16.01
CA LEU A 238 -9.51 -0.19 -16.67
C LEU A 238 -8.56 -0.46 -17.85
N PHE A 239 -7.91 -1.63 -17.87
CA PHE A 239 -6.96 -2.04 -18.91
C PHE A 239 -7.29 -3.42 -19.54
N PRO A 240 -8.53 -3.67 -20.01
CA PRO A 240 -8.87 -4.94 -20.64
C PRO A 240 -7.99 -5.31 -21.86
N PRO A 241 -7.57 -4.37 -22.75
CA PRO A 241 -6.67 -4.71 -23.86
C PRO A 241 -5.33 -5.29 -23.38
N LYS A 242 -4.79 -4.80 -22.25
CA LYS A 242 -3.51 -5.26 -21.72
C LYS A 242 -3.60 -6.69 -21.19
N LEU A 243 -4.76 -7.10 -20.66
CA LEU A 243 -5.00 -8.50 -20.28
C LEU A 243 -5.01 -9.43 -21.51
N MET A 244 -5.70 -9.03 -22.58
CA MET A 244 -5.73 -9.80 -23.82
C MET A 244 -4.33 -9.92 -24.44
N GLU A 245 -3.54 -8.83 -24.39
CA GLU A 245 -2.14 -8.85 -24.82
C GLU A 245 -1.32 -9.84 -23.98
N MET A 246 -1.46 -9.83 -22.64
CA MET A 246 -0.77 -10.78 -21.76
C MET A 246 -1.11 -12.23 -22.05
N GLU A 247 -2.39 -12.53 -22.23
CA GLU A 247 -2.86 -13.87 -22.57
C GLU A 247 -2.21 -14.36 -23.86
N ARG A 248 -2.29 -13.55 -24.92
CA ARG A 248 -1.68 -13.87 -26.21
C ARG A 248 -0.16 -14.05 -26.10
N TYR A 249 0.56 -13.16 -25.40
CA TYR A 249 2.00 -13.31 -25.20
C TYR A 249 2.34 -14.61 -24.47
N SER A 250 1.52 -15.02 -23.50
CA SER A 250 1.71 -16.26 -22.76
C SER A 250 1.48 -17.49 -23.64
N GLU A 251 0.46 -17.46 -24.50
CA GLU A 251 0.19 -18.52 -25.49
C GLU A 251 1.33 -18.64 -26.52
N ASP A 252 1.80 -17.51 -27.05
CA ASP A 252 2.93 -17.46 -27.99
C ASP A 252 4.22 -18.00 -27.34
N GLU A 253 4.49 -17.66 -26.07
CA GLU A 253 5.65 -18.17 -25.32
C GLU A 253 5.55 -19.69 -25.07
N LEU A 254 4.37 -20.20 -24.70
CA LEU A 254 4.15 -21.63 -24.50
C LEU A 254 4.35 -22.42 -25.80
N ALA A 255 3.82 -21.93 -26.91
CA ALA A 255 4.00 -22.57 -28.22
C ALA A 255 5.48 -22.66 -28.61
N MET A 256 6.25 -21.60 -28.36
CA MET A 256 7.70 -21.58 -28.61
C MET A 256 8.46 -22.59 -27.73
N LEU A 257 8.06 -22.75 -26.47
CA LEU A 257 8.66 -23.74 -25.57
C LEU A 257 8.35 -25.17 -26.01
N ASP A 258 7.12 -25.45 -26.45
CA ASP A 258 6.73 -26.75 -26.99
C ASP A 258 7.51 -27.10 -28.27
N GLU A 259 7.72 -26.12 -29.16
CA GLU A 259 8.57 -26.29 -30.35
C GLU A 259 10.04 -26.54 -29.99
N CYS A 260 10.57 -25.86 -28.98
CA CYS A 260 11.93 -26.11 -28.48
C CYS A 260 12.06 -27.51 -27.86
N ALA A 261 11.06 -27.95 -27.11
CA ALA A 261 11.04 -29.27 -26.48
C ALA A 261 10.85 -30.42 -27.48
N ALA A 262 10.14 -30.17 -28.59
CA ALA A 262 9.97 -31.15 -29.66
C ALA A 262 11.20 -31.31 -30.57
N ASN A 263 12.08 -30.29 -30.62
CA ASN A 263 13.26 -30.23 -31.48
C ASN A 263 14.59 -30.49 -30.73
N GLY A 264 14.57 -30.75 -29.42
CA GLY A 264 15.72 -31.09 -28.58
C GLY A 264 15.69 -32.52 -28.07
#